data_AF-A0A3E0PD35-F1
#
_entry.id   AF-A0A3E0PD35-F1
#
_cell.length_a   1.000
_cell.length_b   1.000
_cell.length_c   1.000
_cell.angle_alpha   90.00
_cell.angle_beta   90.00
_cell.angle_gamma   90.00
#
_symmetry.space_group_name_H-M   'P 1'
#
loop_
_entity.id
_entity.type
_entity.pdbx_description
1 polymer ?
#
loop_
_entity_poly.entity_id
_entity_poly.type
_entity_poly.pdbx_seq_one_letter_code
_entity_poly.pdbx_strand_id
1 'polypeptide(L)' 'MKCWHCNSDLDINYQAADFSFKFYHCSFCDKWYEMRKEKTRQNSSVPAKFFELNSPPDVPGVSAPTIN' A
#
# COMPACT_ATOMS: atom_id res chain seq x y z
N MET A 1 -10.49 -0.03 -1.27
CA MET A 1 -9.83 0.42 -2.52
C MET A 1 -9.77 -0.77 -3.44
N LYS A 2 -9.89 -0.60 -4.76
CA LYS A 2 -9.96 -1.73 -5.70
C LYS A 2 -8.60 -2.00 -6.35
N CYS A 3 -8.26 -3.27 -6.51
CA CYS A 3 -7.08 -3.72 -7.23
C CYS A 3 -7.18 -3.33 -8.70
N TRP A 4 -6.12 -2.75 -9.27
CA TRP A 4 -6.11 -2.35 -10.67
C TRP A 4 -6.18 -3.52 -11.65
N HIS A 5 -5.69 -4.69 -11.26
CA HIS A 5 -5.58 -5.85 -12.15
C HIS A 5 -6.83 -6.73 -12.18
N CYS A 6 -7.53 -6.85 -11.05
CA CYS A 6 -8.63 -7.81 -10.93
C CYS A 6 -9.91 -7.21 -10.36
N ASN A 7 -9.92 -5.90 -10.06
CA ASN A 7 -11.07 -5.18 -9.48
C ASN A 7 -11.59 -5.75 -8.13
N SER A 8 -10.84 -6.68 -7.52
CA SER A 8 -11.09 -7.17 -6.16
C SER A 8 -10.79 -6.09 -5.13
N ASP A 9 -11.33 -6.24 -3.93
CA ASP A 9 -10.97 -5.37 -2.81
C ASP A 9 -9.52 -5.57 -2.39
N LEU A 10 -8.88 -4.46 -2.00
CA LEU A 10 -7.55 -4.43 -1.43
C LEU A 10 -7.63 -4.43 0.10
N ASP A 11 -6.88 -5.34 0.71
CA ASP A 11 -6.73 -5.49 2.15
C ASP A 11 -5.64 -4.56 2.68
N ILE A 12 -5.95 -3.81 3.75
CA ILE A 12 -4.95 -2.97 4.43
C ILE A 12 -4.07 -3.88 5.26
N ASN A 13 -2.82 -4.04 4.84
CA ASN A 13 -1.85 -4.90 5.53
C ASN A 13 -1.01 -4.13 6.55
N TYR A 14 -0.70 -2.86 6.26
CA TYR A 14 0.07 -2.03 7.16
C TYR A 14 -0.34 -0.57 7.07
N GLN A 15 -0.25 0.13 8.19
CA GLN A 15 -0.48 1.56 8.30
C GLN A 15 0.57 2.16 9.23
N ALA A 16 1.31 3.15 8.73
CA ALA A 16 2.26 3.88 9.55
C ALA A 16 1.52 4.63 10.68
N ALA A 17 2.11 4.64 11.88
CA ALA A 17 1.50 5.26 13.07
C ALA A 17 1.26 6.77 12.91
N ASP A 18 2.09 7.45 12.12
CA ASP A 18 1.95 8.86 11.76
C ASP A 18 1.01 9.10 10.55
N PHE A 19 0.39 8.03 10.05
CA PHE A 19 -0.47 8.02 8.87
C PHE A 19 0.22 8.57 7.60
N SER A 20 1.55 8.56 7.53
CA SER A 20 2.32 9.02 6.38
C SER A 20 2.19 8.09 5.18
N PHE A 21 2.12 6.77 5.42
CA PHE A 21 1.89 5.78 4.38
C PHE A 21 1.04 4.59 4.84
N LYS A 22 0.51 3.86 3.86
CA LYS A 22 -0.26 2.62 4.04
C LYS A 22 0.12 1.62 2.95
N PHE A 23 0.20 0.35 3.29
CA PHE A 23 0.36 -0.73 2.33
C PHE A 23 -0.91 -1.54 2.20
N TYR A 24 -1.20 -1.92 0.96
CA TYR A 24 -2.36 -2.69 0.57
C TYR A 24 -1.91 -3.94 -0.18
N HIS A 25 -2.60 -5.05 0.05
CA HIS A 25 -2.39 -6.30 -0.68
C HIS A 25 -3.68 -6.73 -1.34
N CYS A 26 -3.58 -7.29 -2.55
CA CYS A 26 -4.67 -8.01 -3.17
C CYS A 26 -4.47 -9.51 -2.99
N SER A 27 -5.28 -10.12 -2.14
CA SER A 27 -5.25 -11.58 -1.90
C SER A 27 -5.60 -12.42 -3.14
N PHE A 28 -6.25 -11.83 -4.16
CA PHE A 28 -6.66 -12.54 -5.39
C PHE A 28 -5.57 -12.66 -6.44
N CYS A 29 -4.77 -11.60 -6.65
CA CYS A 29 -3.73 -11.56 -7.69
C CYS A 29 -2.32 -11.31 -7.13
N ASP A 30 -2.18 -11.37 -5.81
CA ASP A 30 -0.94 -11.20 -5.05
C ASP A 30 -0.18 -9.89 -5.35
N LYS A 31 -0.93 -8.84 -5.64
CA LYS A 31 -0.37 -7.52 -5.94
C LYS A 31 -0.26 -6.64 -4.70
N TRP A 32 0.84 -5.92 -4.60
CA TRP A 32 1.12 -5.00 -3.50
C TRP A 32 1.04 -3.57 -3.96
N TYR A 33 0.51 -2.71 -3.09
CA TYR A 33 0.37 -1.29 -3.35
C TYR A 33 0.76 -0.46 -2.15
N GLU A 34 1.30 0.73 -2.43
CA GLU A 34 1.66 1.71 -1.42
C GLU A 34 0.90 3.01 -1.65
N MET A 35 0.29 3.53 -0.58
CA MET A 35 -0.27 4.87 -0.53
C MET A 35 0.63 5.75 0.33
N ARG A 36 1.20 6.82 -0.22
CA ARG A 36 1.97 7.83 0.53
C ARG A 36 1.24 9.17 0.54
N LYS A 37 1.09 9.78 1.71
CA LYS A 37 0.68 11.19 1.82
C LYS A 37 1.88 12.07 1.46
N GLU A 38 1.67 13.05 0.60
CA GLU A 38 2.69 14.05 0.33
C GLU A 38 2.80 15.03 1.50
N LYS A 39 4.00 15.53 1.79
CA LYS A 39 4.20 16.51 2.87
C LYS A 39 3.72 17.91 2.47
N THR A 40 3.63 18.18 1.17
CA THR A 40 3.25 19.48 0.63
C THR A 40 1.74 19.57 0.52
N ARG A 41 1.14 20.55 1.22
CA ARG A 41 -0.27 20.88 1.04
C ARG A 41 -0.46 21.53 -0.33
N GLN A 42 -1.34 20.97 -1.14
CA GLN A 42 -1.85 21.65 -2.33
C GLN A 42 -3.30 22.05 -2.06
N ASN A 43 -3.59 23.34 -2.13
CA ASN A 43 -4.95 23.87 -2.05
C ASN A 43 -5.74 23.37 -0.82
N SER A 44 -5.14 23.46 0.37
CA SER A 44 -5.70 23.00 1.66
C SER A 44 -5.97 21.49 1.80
N SER A 45 -5.59 20.68 0.81
CA SER A 45 -5.62 19.21 0.87
C SER A 45 -4.20 18.64 0.90
N VAL A 46 -4.06 17.48 1.54
CA VAL A 46 -2.81 16.70 1.49
C VAL A 46 -3.00 15.62 0.42
N PRO A 47 -2.43 15.77 -0.78
CA PRO A 47 -2.56 14.77 -1.82
C PRO A 47 -1.89 13.46 -1.37
N ALA A 48 -2.48 12.34 -1.77
CA ALA A 48 -1.91 11.02 -1.56
C ALA A 48 -1.60 10.39 -2.92
N LYS A 49 -0.40 9.85 -3.06
CA LYS A 49 0.04 9.12 -4.23
C LYS A 49 -0.10 7.63 -3.98
N PHE A 50 -0.51 6.90 -5.01
CA PHE A 50 -0.73 5.47 -4.96
C PHE A 50 0.16 4.78 -5.99
N PHE A 51 0.92 3.78 -5.55
CA PHE A 51 1.93 3.10 -6.35
C PHE A 51 1.69 1.59 -6.28
N GLU A 52 1.85 0.90 -7.41
CA GLU A 52 2.02 -0.55 -7.42
C GLU A 52 3.47 -0.90 -7.09
N LEU A 53 3.66 -1.91 -6.25
CA LEU A 53 4.97 -2.44 -5.87
C LEU A 53 5.26 -3.72 -6.66
N ASN A 54 6.53 -3.88 -7.03
CA ASN A 54 7.00 -5.10 -7.71
C ASN A 54 7.21 -6.27 -6.74
N SER A 55 7.26 -6.00 -5.43
CA SER A 55 7.53 -6.98 -4.38
C SER A 55 6.78 -6.61 -3.10
N PRO A 56 6.57 -7.58 -2.18
CA PRO A 56 6.05 -7.29 -0.85
C PRO A 56 6.93 -6.24 -0.14
N PRO A 57 6.32 -5.26 0.56
CA PRO A 57 7.07 -4.25 1.28
C PRO A 57 7.69 -4.85 2.56
N ASP A 58 8.91 -4.42 2.89
CA ASP A 58 9.56 -4.78 4.15
C ASP A 58 8.94 -3.93 5.28
N VAL A 59 7.90 -4.47 5.92
CA VAL A 59 7.25 -3.82 7.06
C VAL A 59 7.24 -4.73 8.29
N PRO A 60 7.38 -4.16 9.50
CA PRO A 60 7.34 -4.93 10.72
C PRO A 60 5.98 -5.62 10.85
N GLY A 61 5.96 -6.95 10.69
CA GLY A 61 4.76 -7.78 10.78
C GLY A 61 4.26 -8.39 9.46
N VAL A 62 4.76 -7.94 8.29
CA VAL A 62 4.58 -8.66 7.02
C VAL A 62 5.89 -9.36 6.73
N SER A 63 6.02 -10.59 7.22
CA SER A 63 7.17 -11.43 6.88
C SER A 63 7.17 -11.64 5.37
N ALA A 64 8.22 -11.19 4.68
CA ALA A 64 8.46 -11.59 3.30
C ALA A 64 8.35 -13.12 3.21
N PRO A 65 7.75 -13.68 2.13
CA PRO A 65 7.70 -15.11 1.97
C PRO A 65 9.14 -15.64 2.04
N THR A 66 9.40 -16.47 3.04
CA THR A 66 10.71 -17.09 3.23
C THR A 66 10.87 -18.07 2.08
N ILE A 67 11.64 -17.69 1.06
CA ILE A 67 12.00 -18.59 -0.03
C ILE A 67 12.93 -19.64 0.61
N ASN A 68 12.44 -20.87 0.71
CA ASN A 68 13.21 -22.05 1.11
C ASN A 68 13.40 -22.92 -0.12
#